data_AF-A0A1X7VAA6-F1
#
_entry.id   AF-A0A1X7VAA6-F1
#
_cell.length_a   1.000
_cell.length_b   1.000
_cell.length_c   1.000
_cell.angle_alpha   90.00
_cell.angle_beta   90.00
_cell.angle_gamma   90.00
#
_symmetry.space_group_name_H-M   'P 1'
#
loop_
_entity.id
_entity.type
_entity.pdbx_description
1 polymer ?
#
loop_
_entity_poly.entity_id
_entity_poly.type
_entity_poly.pdbx_seq_one_letter_code
_entity_poly.pdbx_strand_id
1 'polypeptide(L)'
;MWRKNPEIIKARRSDATYGISMAIPFSSEKHDEHYKYYDNEDKIYRCKDVFCVFLEESEMVKTNEVISTSTRPMSKATEQMFIKIYSTPNTGVQYVVDKRGNSTVTKIGQIVIDVPNPDKLPEFRRTVDTTMDFSGTEIQAKAKYHATGKKLKLFVTFFLLNTEDKSFKIFSNRLLIVFPCCMDY
;
A
#
# COMPACT_ATOMS: atom_id res chain seq x y z
N MET A 1 24.38 0.77 -29.16
CA MET A 1 23.36 0.22 -28.23
C MET A 1 23.92 0.26 -26.82
N TRP A 2 23.53 1.24 -26.00
CA TRP A 2 24.08 1.42 -24.64
C TRP A 2 23.26 0.59 -23.65
N ARG A 3 23.78 -0.57 -23.21
CA ARG A 3 23.26 -1.25 -22.02
C ARG A 3 23.79 -0.49 -20.80
N LYS A 4 22.93 0.29 -20.13
CA LYS A 4 23.27 0.87 -18.83
C LYS A 4 23.48 -0.29 -17.84
N ASN A 5 24.70 -0.47 -17.35
CA ASN A 5 24.98 -1.42 -16.28
C ASN A 5 24.22 -0.97 -15.02
N PRO A 6 23.30 -1.78 -14.46
CA PRO A 6 22.50 -1.41 -13.29
C PRO A 6 23.33 -0.97 -12.09
N GLU A 7 24.57 -1.45 -11.99
CA GLU A 7 25.51 -1.09 -10.91
C GLU A 7 26.08 0.34 -11.00
N ILE A 8 25.88 1.05 -12.12
CA ILE A 8 26.42 2.40 -12.32
C ILE A 8 25.47 3.51 -11.79
N ILE A 9 24.20 3.19 -11.53
CA ILE A 9 23.23 4.20 -11.04
C ILE A 9 23.43 4.41 -9.53
N LYS A 10 24.18 5.45 -9.17
CA LYS A 10 24.54 5.78 -7.78
C LYS A 10 23.39 6.39 -6.96
N ALA A 11 22.37 6.95 -7.60
CA ALA A 11 21.16 7.49 -6.96
C ALA A 11 20.04 7.63 -8.00
N ARG A 12 18.78 7.51 -7.56
CA ARG A 12 17.59 7.88 -8.34
C ARG A 12 16.73 8.77 -7.47
N ARG A 13 16.12 9.78 -8.09
CA ARG A 13 15.04 10.53 -7.46
C ARG A 13 13.72 9.85 -7.77
N SER A 14 12.82 9.86 -6.79
CA SER A 14 11.45 9.43 -7.03
C SER A 14 10.79 10.34 -8.07
N ASP A 15 10.06 9.75 -9.00
CA ASP A 15 9.27 10.46 -10.02
C ASP A 15 7.85 10.80 -9.55
N ALA A 16 7.46 10.27 -8.39
CA ALA A 16 6.18 10.49 -7.73
C ALA A 16 6.30 10.25 -6.22
N THR A 17 5.29 10.68 -5.47
CA THR A 17 5.08 10.27 -4.08
C THR A 17 4.37 8.93 -4.05
N TYR A 18 4.88 7.98 -3.27
CA TYR A 18 4.39 6.62 -3.17
C TYR A 18 3.94 6.29 -1.74
N GLY A 19 2.84 5.56 -1.62
CA GLY A 19 2.33 5.17 -0.31
C GLY A 19 1.15 4.22 -0.34
N ILE A 20 0.53 4.03 0.82
CA ILE A 20 -0.68 3.21 0.99
C ILE A 20 -1.78 3.99 1.70
N SER A 21 -3.02 3.54 1.55
CA SER A 21 -4.13 4.04 2.36
C SER A 21 -4.17 3.34 3.72
N MET A 22 -4.33 4.11 4.79
CA MET A 22 -4.47 3.61 6.15
C MET A 22 -5.59 4.30 6.91
N ALA A 23 -6.18 3.58 7.87
CA ALA A 23 -6.92 4.15 8.96
C ALA A 23 -6.04 4.16 10.21
N ILE A 24 -5.81 5.33 10.79
CA ILE A 24 -4.91 5.51 11.95
C ILE A 24 -5.64 6.21 13.10
N PRO A 25 -5.13 6.14 14.35
CA PRO A 25 -5.71 6.91 15.46
C PRO A 25 -5.85 8.40 15.10
N PHE A 26 -7.00 8.99 15.42
CA PHE A 26 -7.25 10.39 15.14
C PHE A 26 -6.41 11.29 16.06
N SER A 27 -5.90 12.40 15.51
CA SER A 27 -5.13 13.41 16.23
C SER A 27 -5.61 14.77 15.76
N SER A 28 -6.19 15.58 16.63
CA SER A 28 -6.73 16.91 16.28
C SER A 28 -5.66 17.89 15.79
N GLU A 29 -4.39 17.67 16.17
CA GLU A 29 -3.26 18.49 15.71
C GLU A 29 -2.84 18.19 14.27
N LYS A 30 -3.15 16.99 13.77
CA LYS A 30 -2.63 16.48 12.49
C LYS A 30 -3.72 16.21 11.48
N HIS A 31 -4.91 15.81 11.93
CA HIS A 31 -5.95 15.25 11.08
C HIS A 31 -7.15 16.19 11.00
N ASP A 32 -7.76 16.22 9.82
CA ASP A 32 -8.97 16.99 9.56
C ASP A 32 -10.20 16.22 10.06
N GLU A 33 -11.09 16.91 10.78
CA GLU A 33 -12.28 16.30 11.37
C GLU A 33 -13.22 15.67 10.34
N HIS A 34 -13.19 16.11 9.08
CA HIS A 34 -13.97 15.51 8.00
C HIS A 34 -13.72 14.00 7.83
N TYR A 35 -12.48 13.55 8.10
CA TYR A 35 -12.08 12.15 7.98
C TYR A 35 -12.14 11.39 9.31
N LYS A 36 -12.65 12.02 10.37
CA LYS A 36 -12.78 11.39 11.69
C LYS A 36 -13.97 10.43 11.69
N TYR A 37 -13.78 9.24 12.24
CA TYR A 37 -14.86 8.31 12.55
C TYR A 37 -14.61 7.61 13.87
N TYR A 38 -15.67 7.13 14.52
CA TYR A 38 -15.54 6.35 15.75
C TYR A 38 -15.42 4.87 15.41
N ASP A 39 -14.35 4.22 15.90
CA ASP A 39 -14.16 2.80 15.77
C ASP A 39 -14.85 2.07 16.93
N ASN A 40 -15.89 1.29 16.61
CA ASN A 40 -16.69 0.60 17.61
C ASN A 40 -15.97 -0.61 18.23
N GLU A 41 -14.99 -1.21 17.56
CA GLU A 41 -14.25 -2.35 18.10
C GLU A 41 -13.17 -1.88 19.06
N ASP A 42 -12.43 -0.85 18.66
CA ASP A 42 -11.32 -0.29 19.45
C ASP A 42 -11.75 0.77 20.46
N LYS A 43 -12.98 1.26 20.36
CA LYS A 43 -13.53 2.33 21.20
C LYS A 43 -12.73 3.64 21.14
N ILE A 44 -12.10 3.94 20.00
CA ILE A 44 -11.31 5.15 19.77
C ILE A 44 -11.76 5.89 18.51
N TYR A 45 -11.46 7.18 18.42
CA TYR A 45 -11.58 7.91 17.16
C TYR A 45 -10.40 7.59 16.24
N ARG A 46 -10.71 7.35 14.97
CA ARG A 46 -9.76 7.13 13.89
C ARG A 46 -9.92 8.17 12.80
N CYS A 47 -8.87 8.33 12.01
CA CYS A 47 -8.86 9.07 10.76
C CYS A 47 -8.80 8.07 9.61
N LYS A 48 -9.81 8.09 8.74
CA LYS A 48 -9.85 7.25 7.53
C LYS A 48 -9.12 7.92 6.36
N ASP A 49 -8.85 7.13 5.33
CA ASP A 49 -8.33 7.60 4.04
C ASP A 49 -6.98 8.34 4.12
N VAL A 50 -6.19 8.12 5.18
CA VAL A 50 -4.86 8.72 5.31
C VAL A 50 -3.93 8.12 4.27
N PHE A 51 -3.20 8.96 3.55
CA PHE A 51 -2.14 8.57 2.65
C PHE A 51 -0.84 8.43 3.44
N CYS A 52 -0.48 7.20 3.79
CA CYS A 52 0.77 6.89 4.47
C CYS A 52 1.88 6.82 3.42
N VAL A 53 2.64 7.92 3.31
CA VAL A 53 3.75 8.07 2.39
C VAL A 53 4.95 7.24 2.83
N PHE A 54 5.51 6.49 1.89
CA PHE A 54 6.77 5.76 2.05
C PHE A 54 7.93 6.55 1.45
N LEU A 55 7.71 7.21 0.32
CA LEU A 55 8.71 7.96 -0.42
C LEU A 55 8.05 9.17 -1.09
N GLU A 56 8.57 10.38 -0.88
CA GLU A 56 8.06 11.59 -1.54
C GLU A 56 8.64 11.77 -2.96
N GLU A 57 7.92 12.50 -3.81
CA GLU A 57 8.45 12.98 -5.10
C GLU A 57 9.77 13.74 -4.89
N SER A 58 10.70 13.56 -5.81
CA SER A 58 12.05 14.14 -5.77
C SER A 58 12.94 13.70 -4.60
N GLU A 59 12.45 12.88 -3.67
CA GLU A 59 13.26 12.29 -2.60
C GLU A 59 14.31 11.33 -3.22
N MET A 60 15.53 11.37 -2.68
CA MET A 60 16.58 10.46 -3.12
C MET A 60 16.34 9.08 -2.52
N VAL A 61 16.13 8.10 -3.41
CA VAL A 61 16.09 6.70 -3.01
C VAL A 61 17.49 6.30 -2.54
N LYS A 62 17.69 6.16 -1.24
CA LYS A 62 18.93 5.60 -0.70
C LYS A 62 18.97 4.13 -1.05
N THR A 63 20.09 3.71 -1.64
CA THR A 63 20.33 2.30 -1.96
C THR A 63 20.26 1.48 -0.67
N ASN A 64 19.42 0.44 -0.64
CA ASN A 64 19.15 -0.46 0.49
C ASN A 64 18.22 0.05 1.62
N GLU A 65 17.57 1.22 1.48
CA GLU A 65 16.58 1.63 2.48
C GLU A 65 15.23 0.96 2.20
N VAL A 66 14.83 0.10 3.14
CA VAL A 66 13.59 -0.65 3.10
C VAL A 66 12.62 0.01 4.08
N ILE A 67 11.62 0.73 3.54
CA ILE A 67 10.66 1.47 4.36
C ILE A 67 9.50 0.55 4.70
N SER A 68 9.11 0.49 5.98
CA SER A 68 8.07 -0.40 6.46
C SER A 68 7.07 0.31 7.37
N THR A 69 5.83 -0.14 7.32
CA THR A 69 4.78 0.24 8.27
C THR A 69 4.03 -1.00 8.74
N SER A 70 3.45 -0.93 9.92
CA SER A 70 2.66 -2.02 10.50
C SER A 70 1.20 -1.63 10.57
N THR A 71 0.34 -2.54 10.12
CA THR A 71 -1.11 -2.41 10.13
C THR A 71 -1.72 -3.60 10.83
N ARG A 72 -3.01 -3.50 11.15
CA ARG A 72 -3.80 -4.63 11.63
C ARG A 72 -5.13 -4.67 10.91
N PRO A 73 -5.81 -5.82 10.89
CA PRO A 73 -7.17 -5.92 10.37
C PRO A 73 -8.08 -4.92 11.09
N MET A 74 -8.97 -4.28 10.34
CA MET A 74 -9.91 -3.28 10.89
C MET A 74 -10.90 -3.91 11.86
N SER A 75 -11.18 -5.20 11.70
CA SER A 75 -12.09 -5.94 12.55
C SER A 75 -11.51 -7.29 12.98
N LYS A 76 -11.92 -7.77 14.15
CA LYS A 76 -11.66 -9.15 14.62
C LYS A 76 -12.15 -10.22 13.65
N ALA A 77 -13.24 -9.95 12.93
CA ALA A 77 -13.83 -10.86 11.95
C ALA A 77 -13.16 -10.77 10.57
N THR A 78 -12.32 -9.76 10.31
CA THR A 78 -11.63 -9.63 9.02
C THR A 78 -10.65 -10.79 8.83
N GLU A 79 -10.85 -11.59 7.79
CA GLU A 79 -9.95 -12.69 7.41
C GLU A 79 -9.07 -12.38 6.20
N GLN A 80 -9.28 -11.24 5.55
CA GLN A 80 -8.47 -10.79 4.41
C GLN A 80 -8.26 -9.28 4.46
N MET A 81 -7.03 -8.84 4.19
CA MET A 81 -6.67 -7.43 4.09
C MET A 81 -6.27 -7.06 2.65
N PHE A 82 -6.67 -5.85 2.27
CA PHE A 82 -6.37 -5.25 0.97
C PHE A 82 -5.46 -4.04 1.18
N ILE A 83 -4.17 -4.21 0.87
CA ILE A 83 -3.19 -3.13 0.96
C ILE A 83 -3.08 -2.50 -0.42
N LYS A 84 -3.79 -1.40 -0.62
CA LYS A 84 -3.78 -0.63 -1.87
C LYS A 84 -2.55 0.26 -1.90
N ILE A 85 -1.81 0.20 -3.01
CA ILE A 85 -0.60 0.99 -3.24
C ILE A 85 -0.97 2.10 -4.21
N TYR A 86 -0.53 3.31 -3.91
CA TYR A 86 -0.87 4.51 -4.65
C TYR A 86 0.38 5.31 -5.03
N SER A 87 0.25 6.10 -6.08
CA SER A 87 1.20 7.14 -6.46
C SER A 87 0.49 8.47 -6.69
N THR A 88 1.23 9.58 -6.59
CA THR A 88 0.76 10.91 -6.99
C THR A 88 1.96 11.78 -7.35
N PRO A 89 1.88 12.68 -8.35
CA PRO A 89 2.97 13.59 -8.68
C PRO A 89 3.14 14.71 -7.64
N ASN A 90 2.25 14.82 -6.67
CA ASN A 90 2.21 15.91 -5.70
C ASN A 90 2.81 15.49 -4.35
N THR A 91 3.61 16.37 -3.76
CA THR A 91 4.11 16.20 -2.38
C THR A 91 3.10 16.72 -1.35
N GLY A 92 3.21 16.26 -0.11
CA GLY A 92 2.38 16.75 1.00
C GLY A 92 0.90 16.36 0.92
N VAL A 93 0.56 15.40 0.06
CA VAL A 93 -0.78 14.81 -0.01
C VAL A 93 -1.03 14.00 1.27
N GLN A 94 -2.06 14.38 2.01
CA GLN A 94 -2.35 13.75 3.31
C GLN A 94 -3.44 12.68 3.24
N TYR A 95 -4.37 12.79 2.30
CA TYR A 95 -5.51 11.88 2.17
C TYR A 95 -5.60 11.35 0.76
N VAL A 96 -6.07 10.10 0.58
CA VAL A 96 -6.23 9.44 -0.72
C VAL A 96 -7.52 9.87 -1.47
N VAL A 97 -8.42 10.55 -0.77
CA VAL A 97 -9.66 11.12 -1.29
C VAL A 97 -9.86 12.51 -0.67
N ASP A 98 -10.25 13.49 -1.49
CA ASP A 98 -10.55 14.84 -1.03
C ASP A 98 -11.91 14.92 -0.30
N LYS A 99 -12.24 16.08 0.27
CA LYS A 99 -13.51 16.30 1.00
C LYS A 99 -14.76 16.20 0.12
N ARG A 100 -14.60 16.20 -1.20
CA ARG A 100 -15.68 16.08 -2.20
C ARG A 100 -15.84 14.63 -2.68
N GLY A 101 -14.99 13.71 -2.23
CA GLY A 101 -15.01 12.31 -2.65
C GLY A 101 -14.17 12.00 -3.89
N ASN A 102 -13.40 12.96 -4.41
CA ASN A 102 -12.53 12.71 -5.56
C ASN A 102 -11.20 12.13 -5.11
N SER A 103 -10.65 11.18 -5.88
CA SER A 103 -9.33 10.64 -5.56
C SER A 103 -8.23 11.68 -5.82
N THR A 104 -7.29 11.76 -4.88
CA THR A 104 -6.10 12.65 -4.93
C THR A 104 -4.83 11.90 -5.37
N VAL A 105 -4.95 10.59 -5.55
CA VAL A 105 -3.87 9.65 -5.83
C VAL A 105 -4.31 8.63 -6.87
N THR A 106 -3.37 8.02 -7.60
CA THR A 106 -3.63 6.96 -8.57
C THR A 106 -3.30 5.61 -7.95
N LYS A 107 -4.21 4.64 -8.03
CA LYS A 107 -3.95 3.28 -7.56
C LYS A 107 -3.03 2.57 -8.55
N ILE A 108 -1.90 2.07 -8.06
CA ILE A 108 -0.87 1.43 -8.90
C ILE A 108 -0.68 -0.06 -8.60
N GLY A 109 -1.27 -0.55 -7.51
CA GLY A 109 -1.13 -1.94 -7.11
C GLY A 109 -2.00 -2.28 -5.92
N GLN A 110 -2.07 -3.57 -5.60
CA GLN A 110 -2.74 -4.06 -4.40
C GLN A 110 -2.16 -5.40 -3.96
N ILE A 111 -1.82 -5.50 -2.69
CA ILE A 111 -1.55 -6.80 -2.05
C ILE A 111 -2.83 -7.26 -1.38
N VAL A 112 -3.23 -8.50 -1.64
CA VAL A 112 -4.33 -9.18 -0.95
C VAL A 112 -3.71 -10.24 -0.06
N ILE A 113 -3.85 -10.10 1.26
CA ILE A 113 -3.25 -11.04 2.23
C ILE A 113 -4.32 -11.62 3.14
N ASP A 114 -4.34 -12.94 3.24
CA ASP A 114 -5.19 -13.64 4.20
C ASP A 114 -4.62 -13.46 5.60
N VAL A 115 -5.50 -13.06 6.52
CA VAL A 115 -5.22 -12.80 7.93
C VAL A 115 -6.16 -13.63 8.81
N PRO A 116 -6.19 -14.96 8.65
CA PRO A 116 -7.10 -15.81 9.42
C PRO A 116 -6.90 -15.63 10.92
N ASN A 117 -7.97 -15.84 11.70
CA ASN A 117 -7.95 -15.71 13.16
C ASN A 117 -8.70 -16.85 13.88
N PRO A 118 -8.37 -18.13 13.59
CA PRO A 118 -9.07 -19.26 14.19
C PRO A 118 -8.95 -19.27 15.73
N ASP A 119 -7.81 -18.84 16.25
CA ASP A 119 -7.50 -18.87 17.69
C ASP A 119 -7.98 -17.63 18.45
N LYS A 120 -8.78 -16.76 17.81
CA LYS A 120 -9.28 -15.49 18.39
C LYS A 120 -8.16 -14.69 19.06
N LEU A 121 -7.03 -14.57 18.37
CA LEU A 121 -5.86 -13.85 18.86
C LEU A 121 -6.20 -12.40 19.20
N PRO A 122 -5.57 -11.84 20.25
CA PRO A 122 -5.70 -10.42 20.54
C PRO A 122 -5.12 -9.60 19.39
N GLU A 123 -5.68 -8.41 19.17
CA GLU A 123 -5.42 -7.60 17.97
C GLU A 123 -3.95 -7.21 17.79
N PHE A 124 -3.23 -6.95 18.88
CA PHE A 124 -1.80 -6.61 18.82
C PHE A 124 -0.92 -7.75 18.28
N ARG A 125 -1.42 -8.99 18.26
CA ARG A 125 -0.76 -10.15 17.62
C ARG A 125 -1.13 -10.31 16.15
N ARG A 126 -2.18 -9.62 15.69
CA ARG A 126 -2.68 -9.70 14.32
C ARG A 126 -2.08 -8.59 13.45
N THR A 127 -0.76 -8.48 13.50
CA THR A 127 -0.02 -7.44 12.78
C THR A 127 0.34 -7.89 11.38
N VAL A 128 0.17 -6.99 10.42
CA VAL A 128 0.64 -7.12 9.04
C VAL A 128 1.65 -6.01 8.77
N ASP A 129 2.90 -6.40 8.54
CA ASP A 129 3.93 -5.47 8.10
C ASP A 129 3.86 -5.32 6.59
N THR A 130 3.77 -4.08 6.12
CA THR A 130 3.92 -3.71 4.72
C THR A 130 5.27 -3.06 4.52
N THR A 131 6.03 -3.56 3.56
CA THR A 131 7.37 -3.11 3.25
C THR A 131 7.44 -2.73 1.78
N MET A 132 7.99 -1.56 1.47
CA MET A 132 8.29 -1.13 0.10
C MET A 132 9.79 -0.96 -0.10
N ASP A 133 10.27 -1.48 -1.22
CA ASP A 133 11.67 -1.40 -1.65
C ASP A 133 11.72 -0.75 -3.04
N PHE A 134 12.37 0.41 -3.09
CA PHE A 134 12.50 1.26 -4.27
C PHE A 134 13.89 1.17 -4.93
N SER A 135 14.77 0.28 -4.43
CA SER A 135 16.17 0.20 -4.87
C SER A 135 16.33 -0.34 -6.31
N GLY A 136 15.33 -1.03 -6.83
CA GLY A 136 15.33 -1.67 -8.13
C GLY A 136 14.88 -0.79 -9.30
N THR A 137 14.57 -1.43 -10.43
CA THR A 137 13.84 -0.83 -11.56
C THR A 137 12.32 -0.95 -11.40
N GLU A 138 11.87 -1.51 -10.29
CA GLU A 138 10.47 -1.76 -9.93
C GLU A 138 10.33 -1.55 -8.43
N ILE A 139 9.14 -1.12 -8.00
CA ILE A 139 8.76 -1.06 -6.59
C ILE A 139 8.41 -2.48 -6.15
N GLN A 140 9.13 -3.00 -5.16
CA GLN A 140 8.79 -4.29 -4.56
C GLN A 140 8.02 -4.04 -3.27
N ALA A 141 6.75 -4.40 -3.28
CA ALA A 141 5.91 -4.35 -2.09
C ALA A 141 5.78 -5.74 -1.49
N LYS A 142 5.96 -5.85 -0.17
CA LYS A 142 5.83 -7.10 0.59
C LYS A 142 4.84 -6.89 1.73
N ALA A 143 4.03 -7.90 2.00
CA ALA A 143 3.20 -7.95 3.19
C ALA A 143 3.53 -9.22 3.99
N LYS A 144 3.68 -9.09 5.31
CA LYS A 144 3.92 -10.22 6.22
C LYS A 144 2.90 -10.22 7.34
N TYR A 145 2.06 -11.25 7.41
CA TYR A 145 1.19 -11.46 8.56
C TYR A 145 1.96 -12.23 9.64
N HIS A 146 2.07 -11.66 10.84
CA HIS A 146 2.91 -12.24 11.89
C HIS A 146 2.30 -13.47 12.55
N ALA A 147 0.98 -13.55 12.70
CA ALA A 147 0.34 -14.67 13.40
C ALA A 147 0.60 -16.03 12.73
N THR A 148 0.66 -16.07 11.40
CA THR A 148 0.95 -17.30 10.64
C THR A 148 2.37 -17.31 10.05
N GLY A 149 3.06 -16.16 10.05
CA GLY A 149 4.31 -15.98 9.33
C GLY A 149 4.18 -15.92 7.80
N LYS A 150 2.95 -15.98 7.24
CA LYS A 150 2.70 -15.95 5.79
C LYS A 150 3.19 -14.63 5.20
N LYS A 151 3.96 -14.73 4.10
CA LYS A 151 4.53 -13.60 3.36
C LYS A 151 3.97 -13.58 1.95
N LEU A 152 3.57 -12.41 1.48
CA LEU A 152 3.21 -12.16 0.08
C LEU A 152 4.10 -11.05 -0.47
N LYS A 153 4.41 -11.14 -1.76
CA LYS A 153 5.25 -10.19 -2.46
C LYS A 153 4.59 -9.82 -3.79
N LEU A 154 4.55 -8.54 -4.08
CA LEU A 154 4.08 -7.94 -5.32
C LEU A 154 5.21 -7.09 -5.91
N PHE A 155 5.31 -7.10 -7.24
CA PHE A 155 6.22 -6.25 -7.99
C PHE A 155 5.37 -5.27 -8.81
N VAL A 156 5.70 -3.99 -8.73
CA VAL A 156 5.04 -2.91 -9.50
C VAL A 156 6.11 -2.20 -10.31
N THR A 157 6.04 -2.29 -11.63
CA THR A 157 6.99 -1.64 -12.53
C THR A 157 6.70 -0.14 -12.63
N PHE A 158 7.72 0.72 -12.49
CA PHE A 158 7.56 2.18 -12.60
C PHE A 158 7.01 2.63 -13.97
N PHE A 159 7.36 1.93 -15.05
CA PHE A 159 6.93 2.29 -16.41
C PHE A 159 5.44 2.08 -16.70
N LEU A 160 4.74 1.25 -15.91
CA LEU A 160 3.31 0.96 -16.13
C LEU A 160 2.39 2.04 -15.52
N LEU A 161 2.94 3.06 -14.86
CA LEU A 161 2.15 4.14 -14.25
C LEU A 161 1.66 5.20 -15.26
N ASN A 162 2.18 5.16 -16.50
CA ASN A 162 1.85 6.11 -17.58
C ASN A 162 0.90 5.53 -18.65
N THR A 163 0.31 4.37 -18.41
CA THR A 163 -0.61 3.74 -19.36
C THR A 163 -1.96 3.52 -18.69
N GLU A 164 -3.02 4.05 -19.29
CA GLU A 164 -4.44 3.82 -18.94
C GLU A 164 -4.87 2.36 -19.21
N ASP A 165 -4.03 1.37 -18.91
CA ASP A 165 -4.28 -0.04 -19.20
C ASP A 165 -4.59 -0.82 -17.94
N LYS A 166 -5.88 -1.14 -17.79
CA LYS A 166 -6.52 -1.85 -16.67
C LYS A 166 -6.21 -3.35 -16.63
N SER A 167 -4.96 -3.78 -16.85
CA SER A 167 -4.60 -5.20 -16.71
C SER A 167 -3.21 -5.40 -16.09
N PHE A 168 -3.16 -5.42 -14.77
CA PHE A 168 -1.97 -5.88 -14.04
C PHE A 168 -1.88 -7.42 -14.09
N LYS A 169 -0.90 -7.95 -14.81
CA LYS A 169 -0.50 -9.36 -14.72
C LYS A 169 0.34 -9.57 -13.47
N ILE A 170 -0.22 -10.28 -12.49
CA ILE A 170 0.49 -10.75 -11.30
C ILE A 170 1.37 -11.93 -11.70
N PHE A 171 2.70 -11.76 -11.69
CA PHE A 171 3.63 -12.90 -11.70
C PHE A 171 3.74 -13.47 -10.28
N SER A 172 2.74 -14.26 -9.88
CA SER A 172 2.80 -15.09 -8.67
C SER A 172 3.22 -16.50 -9.06
N ASN A 173 4.29 -16.99 -8.45
CA ASN A 173 4.76 -18.38 -8.60
C ASN A 173 3.87 -19.42 -7.89
N ARG A 174 2.62 -19.08 -7.59
CA ARG A 174 1.55 -20.04 -7.33
C ARG A 174 0.27 -19.53 -7.97
N LEU A 175 -0.10 -20.24 -9.02
CA LEU A 175 -1.31 -20.17 -9.81
C LEU A 175 -2.54 -20.32 -8.90
N LEU A 176 -3.39 -19.30 -8.86
CA LEU A 176 -4.84 -19.43 -8.94
C LEU A 176 -5.33 -18.17 -9.65
N ILE A 177 -5.38 -18.29 -10.97
CA ILE A 177 -6.14 -17.41 -11.84
C ILE A 177 -7.60 -17.72 -11.55
N VAL A 178 -8.36 -16.73 -11.08
CA VAL A 178 -9.81 -16.71 -11.28
C VAL A 178 -10.13 -15.39 -11.95
N PHE A 179 -10.16 -15.42 -13.28
CA PHE A 179 -11.17 -14.67 -14.03
C PHE A 179 -12.38 -15.61 -14.16
N PRO A 180 -13.60 -15.06 -14.14
CA PRO A 180 -14.24 -14.94 -15.44
C PRO A 180 -14.81 -13.54 -15.73
N CYS A 181 -14.88 -13.33 -17.05
CA CYS A 181 -15.58 -12.33 -17.82
C CYS A 181 -17.08 -12.17 -17.49
N CYS A 182 -17.64 -11.05 -17.97
CA CYS A 182 -19.07 -10.77 -18.26
C CYS A 182 -19.98 -10.55 -17.04
N MET A 183 -21.00 -9.67 -17.05
CA MET A 183 -21.77 -9.07 -18.14
C MET A 183 -22.53 -7.84 -17.62
N ASP A 184 -22.95 -6.98 -18.55
CA ASP A 184 -23.88 -5.86 -18.38
C ASP A 184 -25.13 -6.18 -17.55
N TYR A 185 -25.61 -5.20 -16.78
CA TYR A 185 -26.97 -4.65 -16.79
C TYR A 185 -27.02 -3.35 -15.97
#